data_AF-A0A7L7L866-F1
#
_entry.id   AF-A0A7L7L866-F1
#
_cell.length_a   1.000
_cell.length_b   1.000
_cell.length_c   1.000
_cell.angle_alpha   90.00
_cell.angle_beta   90.00
_cell.angle_gamma   90.00
#
_symmetry.space_group_name_H-M   'P 1'
#
loop_
_entity.id
_entity.type
_entity.pdbx_description
1 polymer ?
#
loop_
_entity_poly.entity_id
_entity_poly.type
_entity_poly.pdbx_seq_one_letter_code
_entity_poly.pdbx_strand_id
1 'polypeptide(L)'
;MKKKYFILFYFLLLLIPKINPVYAQETEELHEFDELQVDKVIIAKSNGKASNQKFNMTSNSASLVKAFGPPTSKTIEFAEMDQVDFTVYRYPGAEISFYQDKVIYFRIKGPEFKVLAPTTGTNKFSIQVGKPISGLKPVFPKSYKNLNSDGVLFFWLYSQATNKSTKKLTKTRLEPGIGVFTTNGLITDIVFEE
;
A
#
# COMPACT_ATOMS: atom_id res chain seq x y z
N MET A 1 81.29 -31.10 13.42
CA MET A 1 80.48 -32.03 14.25
C MET A 1 79.08 -31.47 14.42
N LYS A 2 78.05 -32.30 14.09
CA LYS A 2 76.68 -32.39 14.66
C LYS A 2 75.89 -31.06 14.89
N LYS A 3 74.63 -30.85 14.50
CA LYS A 3 73.49 -31.55 13.86
C LYS A 3 72.49 -30.42 13.51
N LYS A 4 71.87 -30.36 12.32
CA LYS A 4 70.47 -30.76 12.02
C LYS A 4 69.46 -30.35 13.13
N TYR A 5 68.37 -29.61 12.93
CA TYR A 5 67.35 -29.68 11.89
C TYR A 5 66.62 -28.33 11.77
N PHE A 6 66.65 -27.77 10.56
CA PHE A 6 65.62 -26.86 10.04
C PHE A 6 64.53 -27.75 9.41
N ILE A 7 63.29 -27.26 9.34
CA ILE A 7 62.09 -27.85 8.69
C ILE A 7 61.05 -28.39 9.69
N LEU A 8 59.80 -28.05 9.36
CA LEU A 8 58.52 -28.63 9.79
C LEU A 8 57.84 -27.94 10.98
N PHE A 9 57.10 -26.85 10.70
CA PHE A 9 55.68 -26.68 11.10
C PHE A 9 55.11 -25.35 10.56
N TYR A 10 55.15 -25.16 9.23
CA TYR A 10 54.47 -24.01 8.60
C TYR A 10 53.96 -24.39 7.21
N PHE A 11 53.30 -25.54 7.10
CA PHE A 11 52.64 -25.96 5.85
C PHE A 11 51.47 -26.90 6.17
N LEU A 12 50.40 -26.35 6.77
CA LEU A 12 49.08 -26.99 6.73
C LEU A 12 47.96 -25.98 7.02
N LEU A 13 47.87 -24.89 6.26
CA LEU A 13 46.71 -23.98 6.33
C LEU A 13 46.35 -23.30 4.99
N LEU A 14 46.80 -23.87 3.88
CA LEU A 14 46.40 -23.46 2.54
C LEU A 14 46.06 -24.72 1.75
N LEU A 15 44.78 -25.10 1.79
CA LEU A 15 44.03 -25.85 0.78
C LEU A 15 42.65 -26.23 1.34
N ILE A 16 41.91 -25.24 1.82
CA ILE A 16 40.45 -25.30 1.77
C ILE A 16 40.07 -24.38 0.61
N PRO A 17 39.52 -24.88 -0.51
CA PRO A 17 38.93 -24.00 -1.49
C PRO A 17 37.87 -23.17 -0.76
N LYS A 18 38.05 -21.84 -0.72
CA LYS A 18 36.98 -20.92 -0.35
C LYS A 18 35.84 -21.17 -1.33
N ILE A 19 34.90 -22.00 -0.91
CA ILE A 19 33.58 -22.05 -1.52
C ILE A 19 32.98 -20.69 -1.17
N ASN A 20 33.20 -19.71 -2.05
CA ASN A 20 32.43 -18.48 -2.00
C ASN A 20 30.97 -18.92 -2.03
N PRO A 21 30.13 -18.52 -1.07
CA PRO A 21 28.71 -18.72 -1.23
C PRO A 21 28.31 -17.96 -2.50
N VAL A 22 28.02 -18.72 -3.55
CA VAL A 22 27.30 -18.25 -4.71
C VAL A 22 25.91 -17.92 -4.19
N TYR A 23 25.69 -16.67 -3.82
CA TYR A 23 24.35 -16.12 -3.67
C TYR A 23 23.74 -15.96 -5.07
N ALA A 24 23.44 -17.10 -5.68
CA ALA A 24 22.32 -17.27 -6.59
C ALA A 24 21.07 -17.31 -5.70
N GLN A 25 19.97 -16.63 -5.95
CA GLN A 25 19.49 -15.88 -7.09
C GLN A 25 18.68 -14.71 -6.52
N GLU A 26 18.60 -13.62 -7.28
CA GLU A 26 17.46 -12.72 -7.23
C GLU A 26 16.19 -13.58 -7.25
N THR A 27 15.50 -13.70 -6.12
CA THR A 27 14.09 -14.05 -6.17
C THR A 27 13.44 -12.85 -6.85
N GLU A 28 13.17 -12.97 -8.14
CA GLU A 28 11.99 -12.35 -8.74
C GLU A 28 10.82 -12.76 -7.85
N GLU A 29 10.57 -12.02 -6.77
CA GLU A 29 9.24 -11.95 -6.22
C GLU A 29 8.41 -11.39 -7.38
N LEU A 30 7.75 -12.30 -8.09
CA LEU A 30 6.63 -12.00 -8.93
C LEU A 30 5.73 -11.08 -8.10
N HIS A 31 5.82 -9.77 -8.35
CA HIS A 31 4.95 -8.78 -7.75
C HIS A 31 3.54 -9.12 -8.23
N GLU A 32 2.85 -9.96 -7.47
CA GLU A 32 1.60 -10.60 -7.82
C GLU A 32 0.50 -9.55 -7.98
N PHE A 33 0.61 -8.44 -7.26
CA PHE A 33 -0.35 -7.34 -7.29
C PHE A 33 0.30 -6.06 -7.81
N ASP A 34 -0.50 -5.20 -8.42
CA ASP A 34 -0.13 -3.82 -8.66
C ASP A 34 0.04 -3.11 -7.32
N GLU A 35 0.99 -2.17 -7.27
CA GLU A 35 1.36 -1.49 -6.04
C GLU A 35 1.08 0.01 -6.16
N LEU A 36 0.53 0.62 -5.10
CA LEU A 36 0.15 2.03 -5.07
C LEU A 36 1.02 2.80 -4.08
N GLN A 37 1.54 3.96 -4.53
CA GLN A 37 2.24 4.87 -3.65
C GLN A 37 1.24 5.54 -2.70
N VAL A 38 1.34 5.27 -1.39
CA VAL A 38 0.31 5.66 -0.40
C VAL A 38 0.02 7.16 -0.38
N ASP A 39 1.05 8.02 -0.46
CA ASP A 39 0.88 9.49 -0.46
C ASP A 39 0.31 10.05 -1.76
N LYS A 40 0.11 9.20 -2.77
CA LYS A 40 -0.52 9.57 -4.04
C LYS A 40 -1.98 9.12 -4.13
N VAL A 41 -2.43 8.25 -3.23
CA VAL A 41 -3.83 7.82 -3.14
C VAL A 41 -4.66 8.94 -2.52
N ILE A 42 -5.73 9.32 -3.22
CA ILE A 42 -6.62 10.41 -2.82
C ILE A 42 -8.06 9.93 -2.83
N ILE A 43 -8.80 10.18 -1.75
CA ILE A 43 -10.26 10.07 -1.72
C ILE A 43 -10.84 11.40 -2.19
N ALA A 44 -11.81 11.38 -3.10
CA ALA A 44 -12.44 12.59 -3.62
C ALA A 44 -13.95 12.43 -3.74
N LYS A 45 -14.71 13.52 -3.65
CA LYS A 45 -16.13 13.50 -4.00
C LYS A 45 -16.29 13.24 -5.50
N SER A 46 -17.21 12.37 -5.90
CA SER A 46 -17.37 11.92 -7.28
C SER A 46 -17.72 13.04 -8.24
N ASN A 47 -18.63 13.92 -7.84
CA ASN A 47 -19.10 15.08 -8.61
C ASN A 47 -18.26 16.35 -8.39
N GLY A 48 -17.17 16.25 -7.64
CA GLY A 48 -16.36 17.39 -7.26
C GLY A 48 -15.41 17.86 -8.34
N LYS A 49 -15.56 19.10 -8.80
CA LYS A 49 -14.63 19.76 -9.74
C LYS A 49 -13.50 20.52 -9.05
N ALA A 50 -13.61 20.80 -7.75
CA ALA A 50 -12.68 21.68 -7.02
C ALA A 50 -11.64 20.89 -6.20
N SER A 51 -10.45 21.48 -6.04
CA SER A 51 -9.31 20.89 -5.30
C SER A 51 -9.60 20.70 -3.81
N ASN A 52 -10.52 21.50 -3.25
CA ASN A 52 -10.98 21.44 -1.86
C ASN A 52 -11.92 20.25 -1.57
N GLN A 53 -12.09 19.31 -2.49
CA GLN A 53 -12.91 18.10 -2.32
C GLN A 53 -12.07 16.83 -2.49
N LYS A 54 -10.80 16.90 -2.06
CA LYS A 54 -9.80 15.83 -2.12
C LYS A 54 -9.16 15.69 -0.74
N PHE A 55 -9.05 14.45 -0.28
CA PHE A 55 -8.39 14.06 0.94
C PHE A 55 -7.28 13.06 0.62
N ASN A 56 -6.05 13.34 1.06
CA ASN A 56 -4.93 12.42 0.91
C ASN A 56 -4.90 11.47 2.12
N MET A 57 -4.74 10.17 1.88
CA MET A 57 -4.76 9.17 2.95
C MET A 57 -3.68 9.39 4.03
N THR A 58 -2.58 10.04 3.69
CA THR A 58 -1.51 10.35 4.65
C THR A 58 -1.75 11.65 5.44
N SER A 59 -2.89 12.31 5.23
CA SER A 59 -3.28 13.53 5.96
C SER A 59 -4.09 13.22 7.21
N ASN A 60 -4.27 14.23 8.06
CA ASN A 60 -4.96 14.12 9.34
C ASN A 60 -6.48 14.34 9.23
N SER A 61 -7.16 14.06 10.34
CA SER A 61 -8.61 14.20 10.49
C SER A 61 -9.13 15.61 10.20
N ALA A 62 -8.38 16.66 10.57
CA ALA A 62 -8.73 18.04 10.24
C ALA A 62 -8.78 18.30 8.73
N SER A 63 -7.85 17.70 7.97
CA SER A 63 -7.81 17.80 6.51
C SER A 63 -8.99 17.09 5.85
N LEU A 64 -9.47 15.99 6.42
CA LEU A 64 -10.68 15.31 5.97
C LEU A 64 -11.91 16.21 6.10
N VAL A 65 -12.11 16.80 7.27
CA VAL A 65 -13.25 17.70 7.52
C VAL A 65 -13.17 18.94 6.62
N LYS A 66 -11.97 19.48 6.40
CA LYS A 66 -11.77 20.59 5.45
C LYS A 66 -12.13 20.19 4.01
N ALA A 67 -11.85 18.96 3.61
CA ALA A 67 -12.11 18.47 2.26
C ALA A 67 -13.60 18.15 2.02
N PHE A 68 -14.27 17.52 3.00
CA PHE A 68 -15.60 16.96 2.78
C PHE A 68 -16.72 17.68 3.52
N GLY A 69 -16.37 18.59 4.43
CA GLY A 69 -17.28 19.19 5.39
C GLY A 69 -17.43 18.33 6.66
N PRO A 70 -18.33 18.73 7.56
CA PRO A 70 -18.63 17.94 8.76
C PRO A 70 -19.19 16.56 8.36
N PRO A 71 -18.83 15.49 9.08
CA PRO A 71 -19.40 14.17 8.87
C PRO A 71 -20.86 14.13 9.33
N THR A 72 -21.60 13.12 8.87
CA THR A 72 -22.94 12.80 9.39
C THR A 72 -22.86 12.28 10.83
N SER A 73 -21.80 11.56 11.17
CA SER A 73 -21.53 11.11 12.54
C SER A 73 -20.02 11.02 12.81
N LYS A 74 -19.64 11.27 14.07
CA LYS A 74 -18.29 11.10 14.58
C LYS A 74 -18.35 10.36 15.91
N THR A 75 -17.75 9.18 15.98
CA THR A 75 -17.73 8.33 17.19
C THR A 75 -16.31 7.95 17.59
N ILE A 76 -16.13 7.56 18.85
CA ILE A 76 -14.93 6.87 19.33
C ILE A 76 -15.30 5.40 19.44
N GLU A 77 -14.48 4.53 18.88
CA GLU A 77 -14.66 3.08 18.88
C GLU A 77 -13.40 2.41 19.41
N PHE A 78 -13.58 1.24 20.04
CA PHE A 78 -12.52 0.50 20.70
C PHE A 78 -12.20 -0.77 19.91
N ALA A 79 -10.93 -0.94 19.53
CA ALA A 79 -10.41 -2.16 18.94
C ALA A 79 -9.92 -3.08 20.06
N GLU A 80 -10.64 -4.19 20.32
CA GLU A 80 -10.30 -5.10 21.42
C GLU A 80 -8.95 -5.80 21.22
N MET A 81 -8.59 -6.13 19.98
CA MET A 81 -7.32 -6.83 19.69
C MET A 81 -6.10 -5.96 19.99
N ASP A 82 -6.16 -4.68 19.62
CA ASP A 82 -5.05 -3.74 19.79
C ASP A 82 -5.13 -2.94 21.09
N GLN A 83 -6.27 -3.02 21.80
CA GLN A 83 -6.56 -2.26 23.02
C GLN A 83 -6.43 -0.74 22.80
N VAL A 84 -6.92 -0.25 21.66
CA VAL A 84 -6.86 1.18 21.30
C VAL A 84 -8.22 1.77 20.97
N ASP A 85 -8.38 3.04 21.33
CA ASP A 85 -9.49 3.86 20.86
C ASP A 85 -9.12 4.55 19.54
N PHE A 86 -10.04 4.49 18.57
CA PHE A 86 -9.92 5.21 17.30
C PHE A 86 -11.19 6.04 17.04
N THR A 87 -11.04 7.09 16.24
CA THR A 87 -12.16 7.98 15.90
C THR A 87 -12.69 7.62 14.51
N VAL A 88 -13.99 7.38 14.41
CA VAL A 88 -14.65 7.05 13.14
C VAL A 88 -15.45 8.23 12.62
N TYR A 89 -15.18 8.62 11.38
CA TYR A 89 -15.88 9.69 10.66
C TYR A 89 -16.77 9.06 9.58
N ARG A 90 -18.08 9.27 9.69
CA ARG A 90 -19.08 8.71 8.76
C ARG A 90 -19.67 9.78 7.87
N TYR A 91 -19.59 9.56 6.57
CA TYR A 91 -20.20 10.36 5.51
C TYR A 91 -21.22 9.50 4.75
N PRO A 92 -22.17 10.09 4.01
CA PRO A 92 -23.00 9.33 3.09
C PRO A 92 -22.13 8.57 2.08
N GLY A 93 -22.12 7.24 2.15
CA GLY A 93 -21.34 6.39 1.26
C GLY A 93 -19.88 6.14 1.64
N ALA A 94 -19.38 6.68 2.77
CA ALA A 94 -18.00 6.43 3.20
C ALA A 94 -17.81 6.47 4.73
N GLU A 95 -16.86 5.68 5.22
CA GLU A 95 -16.36 5.69 6.60
C GLU A 95 -14.84 5.79 6.58
N ILE A 96 -14.27 6.63 7.45
CA ILE A 96 -12.82 6.80 7.60
C ILE A 96 -12.48 6.81 9.10
N SER A 97 -11.57 5.94 9.51
CA SER A 97 -11.15 5.77 10.91
C SER A 97 -9.74 6.28 11.12
N PHE A 98 -9.53 6.98 12.23
CA PHE A 98 -8.25 7.55 12.61
C PHE A 98 -7.78 7.04 13.97
N TYR A 99 -6.53 6.61 14.02
CA TYR A 99 -5.79 6.40 15.26
C TYR A 99 -4.61 7.36 15.28
N GLN A 100 -4.46 8.14 16.36
CA GLN A 100 -3.42 9.16 16.50
C GLN A 100 -3.28 10.08 15.26
N ASP A 101 -4.41 10.56 14.74
CA ASP A 101 -4.51 11.40 13.54
C ASP A 101 -4.00 10.78 12.22
N LYS A 102 -3.79 9.46 12.18
CA LYS A 102 -3.46 8.70 10.97
C LYS A 102 -4.65 7.86 10.55
N VAL A 103 -4.91 7.79 9.24
CA VAL A 103 -5.91 6.88 8.69
C VAL A 103 -5.44 5.45 8.93
N ILE A 104 -6.25 4.66 9.62
CA ILE A 104 -6.03 3.21 9.83
C ILE A 104 -7.01 2.37 9.03
N TYR A 105 -8.15 2.94 8.67
CA TYR A 105 -9.16 2.26 7.88
C TYR A 105 -9.97 3.28 7.09
N PHE A 106 -10.38 2.90 5.89
CA PHE A 106 -11.55 3.52 5.27
C PHE A 106 -12.33 2.49 4.49
N ARG A 107 -13.63 2.76 4.33
CA ARG A 107 -14.50 2.00 3.45
C ARG A 107 -15.42 2.92 2.70
N ILE A 108 -15.41 2.83 1.37
CA ILE A 108 -16.32 3.54 0.47
C ILE A 108 -17.32 2.52 -0.06
N LYS A 109 -18.59 2.73 0.24
CA LYS A 109 -19.73 1.87 -0.16
C LYS A 109 -20.71 2.55 -1.11
N GLY A 110 -20.58 3.86 -1.28
CA GLY A 110 -21.52 4.68 -2.04
C GLY A 110 -20.86 5.39 -3.21
N PRO A 111 -21.64 5.77 -4.24
CA PRO A 111 -21.12 6.44 -5.43
C PRO A 111 -20.69 7.90 -5.17
N GLU A 112 -20.93 8.45 -3.98
CA GLU A 112 -20.61 9.83 -3.59
C GLU A 112 -19.10 10.11 -3.57
N PHE A 113 -18.30 9.07 -3.38
CA PHE A 113 -16.84 9.14 -3.33
C PHE A 113 -16.18 8.25 -4.37
N LYS A 114 -14.94 8.60 -4.72
CA LYS A 114 -14.04 7.84 -5.59
C LYS A 114 -12.62 7.85 -5.04
N VAL A 115 -11.88 6.78 -5.29
CA VAL A 115 -10.45 6.70 -5.00
C VAL A 115 -9.68 7.02 -6.28
N LEU A 116 -8.83 8.04 -6.21
CA LEU A 116 -7.89 8.41 -7.27
C LEU A 116 -6.56 7.72 -6.97
N ALA A 117 -6.31 6.59 -7.62
CA ALA A 117 -5.10 5.80 -7.49
C ALA A 117 -4.04 6.24 -8.53
N PRO A 118 -2.75 6.29 -8.17
CA PRO A 118 -1.68 6.49 -9.16
C PRO A 118 -1.63 5.33 -10.14
N THR A 119 -1.21 5.60 -11.37
CA THR A 119 -0.95 4.55 -12.38
C THR A 119 0.53 4.62 -12.78
N THR A 120 1.00 3.68 -13.59
CA THR A 120 2.38 3.67 -14.12
C THR A 120 2.71 4.87 -15.02
N GLY A 121 1.75 5.76 -15.32
CA GLY A 121 1.96 7.05 -16.00
C GLY A 121 1.67 8.27 -15.11
N THR A 122 1.57 9.46 -15.72
CA THR A 122 1.26 10.72 -15.00
C THR A 122 -0.21 10.86 -14.61
N ASN A 123 -1.07 9.96 -15.07
CA ASN A 123 -2.51 10.03 -14.86
C ASN A 123 -2.92 9.28 -13.58
N LYS A 124 -3.90 9.83 -12.87
CA LYS A 124 -4.60 9.13 -11.79
C LYS A 124 -5.82 8.43 -12.37
N PHE A 125 -6.04 7.17 -11.97
CA PHE A 125 -7.24 6.43 -12.33
C PHE A 125 -8.29 6.55 -11.23
N SER A 126 -9.56 6.66 -11.62
CA SER A 126 -10.69 6.79 -10.70
C SER A 126 -11.36 5.44 -10.49
N ILE A 127 -11.25 4.90 -9.27
CA ILE A 127 -11.97 3.72 -8.80
C ILE A 127 -13.21 4.21 -8.05
N GLN A 128 -14.40 3.71 -8.40
CA GLN A 128 -15.65 4.19 -7.83
C GLN A 128 -16.67 3.06 -7.74
N VAL A 129 -17.42 3.04 -6.62
CA VAL A 129 -18.53 2.11 -6.43
C VAL A 129 -19.60 2.28 -7.51
N GLY A 130 -20.16 1.17 -7.96
CA GLY A 130 -21.13 1.07 -9.05
C GLY A 130 -20.52 1.07 -10.45
N LYS A 131 -19.20 1.24 -10.59
CA LYS A 131 -18.52 1.11 -11.89
C LYS A 131 -18.13 -0.34 -12.19
N PRO A 132 -18.06 -0.75 -13.47
CA PRO A 132 -17.59 -2.07 -13.84
C PRO A 132 -16.13 -2.29 -13.47
N ILE A 133 -15.82 -3.46 -12.86
CA ILE A 133 -14.46 -3.82 -12.50
C ILE A 133 -13.56 -4.00 -13.73
N SER A 134 -14.13 -4.37 -14.88
CA SER A 134 -13.40 -4.55 -16.14
C SER A 134 -12.63 -3.30 -16.58
N GLY A 135 -13.05 -2.10 -16.14
CA GLY A 135 -12.32 -0.86 -16.35
C GLY A 135 -10.95 -0.80 -15.66
N LEU A 136 -10.72 -1.62 -14.63
CA LEU A 136 -9.44 -1.71 -13.93
C LEU A 136 -8.42 -2.57 -14.67
N LYS A 137 -8.86 -3.54 -15.48
CA LYS A 137 -7.98 -4.48 -16.20
C LYS A 137 -6.87 -3.83 -17.03
N PRO A 138 -7.12 -2.80 -17.88
CA PRO A 138 -6.05 -2.20 -18.67
C PRO A 138 -5.09 -1.33 -17.85
N VAL A 139 -5.45 -0.97 -16.62
CA VAL A 139 -4.69 -0.05 -15.77
C VAL A 139 -3.92 -0.77 -14.67
N PHE A 140 -4.52 -1.83 -14.13
CA PHE A 140 -4.01 -2.64 -13.04
C PHE A 140 -4.07 -4.13 -13.43
N PRO A 141 -3.29 -4.55 -14.45
CA PRO A 141 -3.40 -5.89 -15.01
C PRO A 141 -2.93 -6.98 -14.06
N LYS A 142 -2.01 -6.69 -13.14
CA LYS A 142 -1.46 -7.69 -12.20
C LYS A 142 -2.50 -7.99 -11.11
N SER A 143 -3.01 -6.94 -10.46
CA SER A 143 -4.09 -7.09 -9.48
C SER A 143 -5.35 -7.69 -10.10
N TYR A 144 -5.69 -7.32 -11.34
CA TYR A 144 -6.87 -7.88 -12.01
C TYR A 144 -6.71 -9.36 -12.36
N LYS A 145 -5.50 -9.81 -12.74
CA LYS A 145 -5.22 -11.22 -12.99
C LYS A 145 -5.39 -12.07 -11.72
N ASN A 146 -5.11 -11.49 -10.56
CA ASN A 146 -5.21 -12.13 -9.25
C ASN A 146 -6.48 -11.74 -8.49
N LEU A 147 -7.55 -11.38 -9.21
CA LEU A 147 -8.88 -11.28 -8.63
C LEU A 147 -9.25 -12.63 -8.02
N ASN A 148 -9.47 -12.67 -6.71
CA ASN A 148 -9.78 -13.92 -6.02
C ASN A 148 -11.22 -14.39 -6.28
N SER A 149 -11.56 -15.59 -5.83
CA SER A 149 -12.92 -16.16 -5.96
C SER A 149 -14.01 -15.32 -5.31
N ASP A 150 -13.64 -14.51 -4.32
CA ASP A 150 -14.56 -13.64 -3.56
C ASP A 150 -14.75 -12.29 -4.26
N GLY A 151 -14.19 -12.11 -5.45
CA GLY A 151 -14.34 -10.90 -6.26
C GLY A 151 -13.56 -9.71 -5.71
N VAL A 152 -12.46 -9.94 -4.99
CA VAL A 152 -11.61 -8.91 -4.41
C VAL A 152 -10.38 -8.69 -5.29
N LEU A 153 -10.19 -7.44 -5.72
CA LEU A 153 -8.98 -6.98 -6.38
C LEU A 153 -8.13 -6.23 -5.36
N PHE A 154 -6.91 -6.69 -5.12
CA PHE A 154 -6.05 -6.17 -4.06
C PHE A 154 -4.87 -5.36 -4.60
N PHE A 155 -4.48 -4.32 -3.87
CA PHE A 155 -3.31 -3.49 -4.12
C PHE A 155 -2.40 -3.47 -2.90
N TRP A 156 -1.12 -3.77 -3.09
CA TRP A 156 -0.11 -3.46 -2.09
C TRP A 156 0.12 -1.96 -2.02
N LEU A 157 0.38 -1.45 -0.81
CA LEU A 157 0.82 -0.07 -0.65
C LEU A 157 2.32 0.01 -0.44
N TYR A 158 2.90 1.12 -0.87
CA TYR A 158 4.28 1.44 -0.56
C TYR A 158 4.45 2.92 -0.23
N SER A 159 5.45 3.21 0.60
CA SER A 159 6.00 4.54 0.76
C SER A 159 7.26 4.69 -0.11
N GLN A 160 7.51 5.91 -0.57
CA GLN A 160 8.71 6.23 -1.34
C GLN A 160 9.39 7.46 -0.75
N ALA A 161 10.66 7.32 -0.39
CA ALA A 161 11.49 8.40 0.12
C ALA A 161 12.68 8.64 -0.81
N THR A 162 13.00 9.92 -1.04
CA THR A 162 14.22 10.29 -1.76
C THR A 162 15.33 10.57 -0.75
N ASN A 163 16.44 9.83 -0.85
CA ASN A 163 17.63 10.18 -0.11
C ASN A 163 18.13 11.56 -0.58
N LYS A 164 18.19 12.53 0.32
CA LYS A 164 18.51 13.92 -0.02
C LYS A 164 19.92 14.09 -0.60
N SER A 165 20.87 13.27 -0.13
CA SER A 165 22.28 13.30 -0.52
C SER A 165 22.52 12.57 -1.83
N THR A 166 22.00 11.35 -1.98
CA THR A 166 22.28 10.51 -3.17
C THR A 166 21.23 10.65 -4.28
N LYS A 167 20.12 11.36 -4.03
CA LYS A 167 18.92 11.42 -4.87
C LYS A 167 18.29 10.07 -5.20
N LYS A 168 18.77 8.98 -4.59
CA LYS A 168 18.25 7.63 -4.76
C LYS A 168 16.85 7.54 -4.16
N LEU A 169 15.92 6.94 -4.91
CA LEU A 169 14.59 6.60 -4.43
C LEU A 169 14.65 5.27 -3.69
N THR A 170 14.13 5.25 -2.47
CA THR A 170 13.92 4.04 -1.68
C THR A 170 12.43 3.78 -1.58
N LYS A 171 12.02 2.57 -1.95
CA LYS A 171 10.65 2.09 -1.87
C LYS A 171 10.54 1.12 -0.69
N THR A 172 9.56 1.33 0.16
CA THR A 172 9.27 0.46 1.32
C THR A 172 7.83 0.01 1.23
N ARG A 173 7.60 -1.30 1.10
CA ARG A 173 6.26 -1.89 1.16
C ARG A 173 5.66 -1.64 2.55
N LEU A 174 4.37 -1.35 2.57
CA LEU A 174 3.59 -1.20 3.79
C LEU A 174 2.78 -2.48 4.01
N GLU A 175 2.51 -2.79 5.28
CA GLU A 175 1.62 -3.89 5.67
C GLU A 175 0.19 -3.69 5.11
N PRO A 176 -0.46 -2.50 5.29
CA PRO A 176 -1.82 -2.32 4.79
C PRO A 176 -1.94 -2.27 3.27
N GLY A 177 -3.11 -2.66 2.79
CA GLY A 177 -3.47 -2.70 1.38
C GLY A 177 -4.75 -1.95 1.05
N ILE A 178 -5.11 -1.95 -0.24
CA ILE A 178 -6.45 -1.51 -0.69
C ILE A 178 -7.13 -2.68 -1.39
N GLY A 179 -8.28 -3.10 -0.87
CA GLY A 179 -9.19 -4.07 -1.49
C GLY A 179 -10.31 -3.37 -2.25
N VAL A 180 -10.58 -3.80 -3.48
CA VAL A 180 -11.74 -3.42 -4.27
C VAL A 180 -12.63 -4.64 -4.42
N PHE A 181 -13.79 -4.60 -3.75
CA PHE A 181 -14.74 -5.70 -3.71
C PHE A 181 -15.74 -5.57 -4.84
N THR A 182 -16.18 -6.71 -5.36
CA THR A 182 -17.10 -6.74 -6.49
C THR A 182 -18.22 -7.74 -6.31
N THR A 183 -19.35 -7.46 -6.95
CA THR A 183 -20.48 -8.38 -7.06
C THR A 183 -21.05 -8.22 -8.46
N ASN A 184 -21.26 -9.33 -9.18
CA ASN A 184 -21.78 -9.32 -10.55
C ASN A 184 -20.98 -8.40 -11.50
N GLY A 185 -19.65 -8.31 -11.33
CA GLY A 185 -18.77 -7.48 -12.15
C GLY A 185 -18.81 -5.97 -11.87
N LEU A 186 -19.55 -5.53 -10.85
CA LEU A 186 -19.59 -4.14 -10.39
C LEU A 186 -18.81 -3.99 -9.09
N ILE A 187 -18.13 -2.86 -8.93
CA ILE A 187 -17.47 -2.49 -7.68
C ILE A 187 -18.54 -2.17 -6.64
N THR A 188 -18.49 -2.82 -5.47
CA THR A 188 -19.42 -2.59 -4.35
C THR A 188 -18.76 -1.83 -3.21
N ASP A 189 -17.48 -2.11 -2.96
CA ASP A 189 -16.74 -1.50 -1.87
C ASP A 189 -15.29 -1.22 -2.29
N ILE A 190 -14.72 -0.17 -1.71
CA ILE A 190 -13.28 0.08 -1.73
C ILE A 190 -12.84 0.23 -0.27
N VAL A 191 -11.95 -0.65 0.18
CA VAL A 191 -11.54 -0.77 1.58
C VAL A 191 -10.04 -0.59 1.67
N PHE A 192 -9.60 0.19 2.64
CA PHE A 192 -8.22 0.21 3.14
C PHE A 192 -8.24 -0.37 4.54
N GLU A 193 -7.43 -1.40 4.75
CA GLU A 193 -7.34 -2.15 5.99
C GLU A 193 -5.93 -2.76 6.08
N GLU A 194 -5.47 -2.96 7.32
CA GLU A 194 -4.23 -3.68 7.65
C GLU A 194 -4.38 -5.19 7.45
#